data_AF-A0A4R3Z9A2-F1
#
_entry.id   AF-A0A4R3Z9A2-F1
#
_cell.length_a   1.000
_cell.length_b   1.000
_cell.length_c   1.000
_cell.angle_alpha   90.00
_cell.angle_beta   90.00
_cell.angle_gamma   90.00
#
_symmetry.space_group_name_H-M   'P 1'
#
loop_
_entity.id
_entity.type
_entity.pdbx_description
1 polymer ?
#
loop_
_entity_poly.entity_id
_entity_poly.type
_entity_poly.pdbx_seq_one_letter_code
_entity_poly.pdbx_strand_id
1 'polypeptide(L)'
;MIYGSICSGIEAATVAWEPLGWKAAWFSEIEAFPSAVLAERWPEVVNLGDMTKIAAAVRTGEVQAPDVMVGGTPCQAFSIAGLRNGLADARGQLTLSYVELANAIDDKRIERGEEEAIFVWENVPGVLTSHDNAFGFFLAGLAGESSELHPSGGKWTHSGCVYGPQRAIAWIVKDAQYFGVAQRRKRVFVVASARKGFDPGQVLFESEGVRRDTPPSREPQTAVAGLTARGVGTCGADDNQAQAGHIIAECANGNISHTLKAEGFDGSEDGSGRGIPVIAFGGGNTGGNIDVAACLTAKGQRIDFEVETFAVHGTQDPDTNHELAHALGRNHGQENAISSGMMVRRLTPVECERLQGFPDNHTLISWRGKEAAECPDGPRYRAIGNSMAVPVMRWIGERITATLPAKKSASDYGGSKTPVEQRNLWQTPIPLFVALDAEFCLTLDAAASADNSLCNRYITEEQNTLRTSWADFLVAPGYAWLNPPYSDITPFVQKAAAESKNQIGTVMLVPADTSVGWFREAIETASEVRFIVGGRLAFINPVSGKPVSGNNKGSMLIIWHPYPRTHCQFTTVERDALMSFGARLIAKREAA
;
A
#
# COMPACT_ATOMS: atom_id res chain seq x y z
N MET A 1 -4.06 1.39 -7.76
CA MET A 1 -3.66 0.35 -8.75
C MET A 1 -4.78 -0.67 -8.87
N ILE A 2 -4.86 -1.41 -9.97
CA ILE A 2 -5.71 -2.60 -10.08
C ILE A 2 -4.83 -3.84 -9.85
N TYR A 3 -5.24 -4.78 -9.00
CA TYR A 3 -4.47 -6.00 -8.73
C TYR A 3 -5.28 -7.28 -8.93
N GLY A 4 -4.60 -8.38 -9.28
CA GLY A 4 -5.14 -9.74 -9.24
C GLY A 4 -4.49 -10.53 -8.10
N SER A 5 -5.27 -11.30 -7.37
CA SER A 5 -4.78 -12.14 -6.27
C SER A 5 -4.89 -13.63 -6.61
N ILE A 6 -3.83 -14.40 -6.33
CA ILE A 6 -3.77 -15.86 -6.49
C ILE A 6 -3.36 -16.54 -5.18
N CYS A 7 -3.95 -17.71 -4.90
CA CYS A 7 -3.92 -18.33 -3.56
C CYS A 7 -4.39 -17.33 -2.48
N SER A 8 -5.47 -16.61 -2.79
CA SER A 8 -5.93 -15.42 -2.05
C SER A 8 -6.20 -15.69 -0.56
N GLY A 9 -6.62 -16.91 -0.20
CA GLY A 9 -7.00 -17.26 1.15
C GLY A 9 -8.17 -16.40 1.65
N ILE A 10 -7.98 -15.79 2.83
CA ILE A 10 -8.88 -14.76 3.39
C ILE A 10 -8.45 -13.33 3.01
N GLU A 11 -7.56 -13.22 2.03
CA GLU A 11 -7.25 -12.03 1.24
C GLU A 11 -6.72 -10.83 2.05
N ALA A 12 -5.50 -11.03 2.56
CA ALA A 12 -4.75 -10.01 3.31
C ALA A 12 -4.33 -8.79 2.47
N ALA A 13 -4.20 -8.91 1.15
CA ALA A 13 -3.71 -7.83 0.31
C ALA A 13 -4.81 -6.78 0.05
N THR A 14 -6.06 -7.20 -0.10
CA THR A 14 -7.22 -6.30 -0.25
C THR A 14 -7.43 -5.47 1.02
N VAL A 15 -7.47 -6.11 2.20
CA VAL A 15 -7.52 -5.43 3.50
C VAL A 15 -6.35 -4.43 3.68
N ALA A 16 -5.18 -4.74 3.11
CA ALA A 16 -4.00 -3.88 3.14
C ALA A 16 -4.01 -2.73 2.11
N TRP A 17 -4.63 -2.91 0.94
CA TRP A 17 -4.44 -2.05 -0.24
C TRP A 17 -5.69 -1.27 -0.66
N GLU A 18 -6.90 -1.66 -0.27
CA GLU A 18 -8.09 -0.80 -0.41
C GLU A 18 -7.90 0.58 0.26
N PRO A 19 -7.32 0.69 1.49
CA PRO A 19 -7.00 1.99 2.09
C PRO A 19 -5.97 2.83 1.31
N LEU A 20 -5.27 2.24 0.33
CA LEU A 20 -4.34 2.91 -0.57
C LEU A 20 -5.00 3.33 -1.90
N GLY A 21 -6.33 3.14 -2.04
CA GLY A 21 -7.06 3.39 -3.28
C GLY A 21 -6.76 2.36 -4.38
N TRP A 22 -6.35 1.15 -4.01
CA TRP A 22 -6.20 0.04 -4.95
C TRP A 22 -7.48 -0.82 -4.97
N LYS A 23 -7.70 -1.55 -6.08
CA LYS A 23 -8.88 -2.41 -6.27
C LYS A 23 -8.49 -3.78 -6.80
N ALA A 24 -9.14 -4.83 -6.32
CA ALA A 24 -9.05 -6.13 -6.94
C ALA A 24 -9.78 -6.13 -8.30
N ALA A 25 -9.19 -6.74 -9.32
CA ALA A 25 -9.90 -7.14 -10.54
C ALA A 25 -10.53 -8.52 -10.37
N TRP A 26 -9.85 -9.41 -9.66
CA TRP A 26 -10.23 -10.80 -9.45
C TRP A 26 -9.40 -11.43 -8.32
N PHE A 27 -9.96 -12.50 -7.75
CA PHE A 27 -9.31 -13.40 -6.80
C PHE A 27 -9.15 -14.79 -7.41
N SER A 28 -8.38 -15.65 -6.77
CA SER A 28 -8.20 -17.06 -7.16
C SER A 28 -7.91 -17.90 -5.93
N GLU A 29 -8.95 -18.59 -5.46
CA GLU A 29 -8.91 -19.46 -4.29
C GLU A 29 -9.81 -20.69 -4.48
N ILE A 30 -9.28 -21.85 -4.11
CA ILE A 30 -9.87 -23.18 -4.30
C ILE A 30 -10.32 -23.84 -2.97
N GLU A 31 -9.75 -23.43 -1.83
CA GLU A 31 -10.15 -23.92 -0.52
C GLU A 31 -11.50 -23.32 -0.13
N ALA A 32 -12.51 -24.18 0.00
CA ALA A 32 -13.91 -23.77 0.01
C ALA A 32 -14.33 -22.82 1.16
N PHE A 33 -13.63 -22.85 2.31
CA PHE A 33 -13.90 -21.91 3.41
C PHE A 33 -13.31 -20.51 3.12
N PRO A 34 -12.01 -20.36 2.81
CA PRO A 34 -11.47 -19.13 2.21
C PRO A 34 -12.35 -18.54 1.10
N SER A 35 -12.73 -19.32 0.08
CA SER A 35 -13.57 -18.84 -1.02
C SER A 35 -14.95 -18.32 -0.59
N ALA A 36 -15.51 -18.83 0.51
CA ALA A 36 -16.74 -18.30 1.10
C ALA A 36 -16.50 -16.99 1.88
N VAL A 37 -15.34 -16.81 2.52
CA VAL A 37 -14.96 -15.53 3.13
C VAL A 37 -14.83 -14.44 2.07
N LEU A 38 -14.23 -14.76 0.90
CA LEU A 38 -14.16 -13.84 -0.23
C LEU A 38 -15.57 -13.43 -0.70
N ALA A 39 -16.48 -14.41 -0.87
CA ALA A 39 -17.85 -14.16 -1.33
C ALA A 39 -18.72 -13.37 -0.33
N GLU A 40 -18.47 -13.47 0.98
CA GLU A 40 -19.20 -12.69 2.00
C GLU A 40 -18.59 -11.28 2.22
N ARG A 41 -17.29 -11.09 1.96
CA ARG A 41 -16.58 -9.82 2.20
C ARG A 41 -16.50 -8.91 0.95
N TRP A 42 -16.39 -9.49 -0.24
CA TRP A 42 -16.26 -8.78 -1.52
C TRP A 42 -17.09 -9.48 -2.63
N PRO A 43 -18.43 -9.51 -2.51
CA PRO A 43 -19.32 -10.21 -3.46
C PRO A 43 -19.24 -9.68 -4.90
N GLU A 44 -18.69 -8.48 -5.11
CA GLU A 44 -18.46 -7.85 -6.41
C GLU A 44 -17.16 -8.30 -7.10
N VAL A 45 -16.24 -8.96 -6.39
CA VAL A 45 -14.95 -9.41 -6.94
C VAL A 45 -15.04 -10.89 -7.32
N VAL A 46 -14.83 -11.19 -8.61
CA VAL A 46 -14.90 -12.57 -9.10
C VAL A 46 -13.75 -13.43 -8.55
N ASN A 47 -14.08 -14.57 -7.94
CA ASN A 47 -13.11 -15.63 -7.67
C ASN A 47 -13.03 -16.58 -8.88
N LEU A 48 -11.88 -16.58 -9.56
CA LEU A 48 -11.59 -17.42 -10.73
C LEU A 48 -11.26 -18.88 -10.35
N GLY A 49 -11.09 -19.17 -9.06
CA GLY A 49 -10.79 -20.50 -8.54
C GLY A 49 -9.36 -20.94 -8.84
N ASP A 50 -9.20 -21.89 -9.75
CA ASP A 50 -7.93 -22.58 -10.02
C ASP A 50 -6.94 -21.72 -10.82
N MET A 51 -5.88 -21.25 -10.14
CA MET A 51 -4.86 -20.37 -10.72
C MET A 51 -4.18 -20.92 -11.98
N THR A 52 -4.11 -22.24 -12.15
CA THR A 52 -3.43 -22.87 -13.29
C THR A 52 -4.10 -22.55 -14.63
N LYS A 53 -5.38 -22.15 -14.61
CA LYS A 53 -6.18 -21.84 -15.81
C LYS A 53 -6.11 -20.37 -16.22
N ILE A 54 -5.68 -19.49 -15.31
CA ILE A 54 -5.79 -18.03 -15.50
C ILE A 54 -4.83 -17.53 -16.60
N ALA A 55 -3.67 -18.15 -16.76
CA ALA A 55 -2.69 -17.74 -17.78
C ALA A 55 -3.27 -17.82 -19.21
N ALA A 56 -4.06 -18.85 -19.50
CA ALA A 56 -4.77 -18.98 -20.78
C ALA A 56 -5.86 -17.91 -20.95
N ALA A 57 -6.69 -17.69 -19.92
CA ALA A 57 -7.77 -16.72 -19.95
C ALA A 57 -7.31 -15.26 -20.01
N VAL A 58 -6.12 -14.95 -19.48
CA VAL A 58 -5.47 -13.63 -19.67
C VAL A 58 -5.00 -13.47 -21.12
N ARG A 59 -4.43 -14.52 -21.73
CA ARG A 59 -3.98 -14.49 -23.14
C ARG A 59 -5.14 -14.29 -24.12
N THR A 60 -6.29 -14.97 -23.92
CA THR A 60 -7.50 -14.72 -24.71
C THR A 60 -8.14 -13.36 -24.41
N GLY A 61 -7.90 -12.81 -23.22
CA GLY A 61 -8.44 -11.52 -22.77
C GLY A 61 -9.78 -11.64 -22.03
N GLU A 62 -10.23 -12.85 -21.73
CA GLU A 62 -11.39 -13.14 -20.86
C GLU A 62 -11.15 -12.66 -19.42
N VAL A 63 -9.91 -12.76 -18.94
CA VAL A 63 -9.48 -12.24 -17.63
C VAL A 63 -8.61 -11.00 -17.82
N GLN A 64 -8.86 -9.97 -17.02
CA GLN A 64 -8.06 -8.74 -17.03
C GLN A 64 -6.61 -9.00 -16.56
N ALA A 65 -5.63 -8.57 -17.36
CA ALA A 65 -4.26 -8.39 -16.90
C ALA A 65 -4.19 -7.16 -15.95
N PRO A 66 -3.76 -7.32 -14.68
CA PRO A 66 -3.78 -6.24 -13.68
C PRO A 66 -2.50 -5.38 -13.69
N ASP A 67 -2.49 -4.27 -12.94
CA ASP A 67 -1.25 -3.51 -12.67
C ASP A 67 -0.27 -4.29 -11.77
N VAL A 68 -0.81 -5.08 -10.84
CA VAL A 68 -0.06 -5.87 -9.85
C VAL A 68 -0.65 -7.27 -9.76
N MET A 69 0.17 -8.30 -9.65
CA MET A 69 -0.28 -9.63 -9.22
C MET A 69 0.32 -9.97 -7.85
N VAL A 70 -0.51 -10.50 -6.95
CA VAL A 70 -0.11 -10.88 -5.59
C VAL A 70 -0.46 -12.33 -5.27
N GLY A 71 0.38 -13.03 -4.52
CA GLY A 71 0.02 -14.36 -3.99
C GLY A 71 1.15 -15.12 -3.33
N GLY A 72 0.81 -16.04 -2.41
CA GLY A 72 1.76 -16.97 -1.81
C GLY A 72 1.47 -18.40 -2.26
N THR A 73 2.28 -18.97 -3.17
CA THR A 73 2.07 -20.36 -3.62
C THR A 73 2.37 -21.35 -2.47
N PRO A 74 1.62 -22.46 -2.32
CA PRO A 74 1.76 -23.36 -1.18
C PRO A 74 3.19 -23.85 -0.95
N CYS A 75 3.70 -23.76 0.27
CA CYS A 75 5.12 -24.06 0.58
C CYS A 75 5.56 -25.53 0.37
N GLN A 76 4.61 -26.40 -0.01
CA GLN A 76 4.82 -27.80 -0.37
C GLN A 76 4.92 -28.03 -1.90
N ALA A 77 4.80 -26.97 -2.70
CA ALA A 77 4.78 -26.98 -4.16
C ALA A 77 6.17 -26.79 -4.82
N PHE A 78 7.24 -26.72 -4.02
CA PHE A 78 8.59 -26.45 -4.52
C PHE A 78 9.27 -27.73 -5.01
N SER A 79 9.06 -28.07 -6.28
CA SER A 79 10.08 -28.73 -7.08
C SER A 79 9.88 -28.45 -8.57
N ILE A 80 10.87 -27.83 -9.21
CA ILE A 80 10.76 -27.24 -10.57
C ILE A 80 11.64 -27.99 -11.60
N ALA A 81 12.37 -29.02 -11.17
CA ALA A 81 13.22 -29.87 -12.02
C ALA A 81 12.47 -30.60 -13.17
N GLY A 82 11.13 -30.57 -13.18
CA GLY A 82 10.28 -31.21 -14.18
C GLY A 82 10.45 -30.71 -15.62
N LEU A 83 11.09 -29.56 -15.85
CA LEU A 83 11.38 -29.01 -17.19
C LEU A 83 12.18 -29.95 -18.10
N ARG A 84 12.87 -30.96 -17.55
CA ARG A 84 13.58 -32.01 -18.32
C ARG A 84 12.89 -33.39 -18.30
N ASN A 85 11.87 -33.62 -17.47
CA ASN A 85 11.23 -34.94 -17.28
C ASN A 85 9.72 -34.82 -16.97
N GLY A 86 8.96 -34.27 -17.91
CA GLY A 86 7.52 -34.51 -18.12
C GLY A 86 6.56 -34.62 -16.92
N LEU A 87 6.06 -33.47 -16.44
CA LEU A 87 4.68 -33.25 -15.94
C LEU A 87 4.07 -34.18 -14.84
N ALA A 88 4.82 -35.09 -14.21
CA ALA A 88 4.25 -36.19 -13.41
C ALA A 88 3.89 -35.90 -11.93
N ASP A 89 4.32 -34.79 -11.31
CA ASP A 89 3.87 -34.38 -9.96
C ASP A 89 3.05 -33.09 -10.04
N ALA A 90 1.77 -33.19 -9.67
CA ALA A 90 0.81 -32.08 -9.68
C ALA A 90 1.19 -30.92 -8.73
N ARG A 91 2.10 -31.14 -7.77
CA ARG A 91 2.46 -30.13 -6.77
C ARG A 91 3.59 -29.21 -7.25
N GLY A 92 4.51 -29.71 -8.07
CA GLY A 92 5.57 -28.87 -8.68
C GLY A 92 5.04 -27.80 -9.66
N GLN A 93 3.77 -27.91 -10.05
CA GLN A 93 3.15 -27.08 -11.09
C GLN A 93 2.85 -25.64 -10.64
N LEU A 94 2.48 -25.39 -9.37
CA LEU A 94 1.92 -24.08 -8.97
C LEU A 94 2.90 -22.91 -9.08
N THR A 95 4.18 -23.13 -8.76
CA THR A 95 5.22 -22.08 -8.90
C THR A 95 5.64 -21.89 -10.36
N LEU A 96 5.47 -22.91 -11.23
CA LEU A 96 5.57 -22.75 -12.69
C LEU A 96 4.37 -21.97 -13.23
N SER A 97 3.14 -22.27 -12.79
CA SER A 97 1.94 -21.52 -13.18
C SER A 97 1.97 -20.07 -12.72
N TYR A 98 2.63 -19.74 -11.59
CA TYR A 98 2.90 -18.35 -11.20
C TYR A 98 3.73 -17.62 -12.27
N VAL A 99 4.81 -18.24 -12.75
CA VAL A 99 5.68 -17.69 -13.80
C VAL A 99 4.95 -17.60 -15.15
N GLU A 100 4.19 -18.63 -15.52
CA GLU A 100 3.40 -18.65 -16.76
C GLU A 100 2.34 -17.55 -16.77
N LEU A 101 1.65 -17.34 -15.64
CA LEU A 101 0.67 -16.27 -15.46
C LEU A 101 1.34 -14.89 -15.43
N ALA A 102 2.51 -14.75 -14.79
CA ALA A 102 3.27 -13.50 -14.82
C ALA A 102 3.67 -13.12 -16.26
N ASN A 103 4.12 -14.10 -17.05
CA ASN A 103 4.39 -13.93 -18.47
C ASN A 103 3.12 -13.58 -19.25
N ALA A 104 2.01 -14.30 -19.04
CA ALA A 104 0.73 -14.01 -19.70
C ALA A 104 0.21 -12.59 -19.42
N ILE A 105 0.39 -12.10 -18.19
CA ILE A 105 0.02 -10.75 -17.79
C ILE A 105 0.91 -9.72 -18.51
N ASP A 106 2.23 -9.85 -18.46
CA ASP A 106 3.12 -8.89 -19.12
C ASP A 106 2.92 -8.88 -20.65
N ASP A 107 2.85 -10.06 -21.28
CA ASP A 107 2.57 -10.23 -22.72
C ASP A 107 1.30 -9.46 -23.12
N LYS A 108 0.21 -9.60 -22.34
CA LYS A 108 -1.10 -8.98 -22.64
C LYS A 108 -1.13 -7.48 -22.38
N ARG A 109 -0.24 -6.96 -21.54
CA ARG A 109 -0.12 -5.51 -21.26
C ARG A 109 0.76 -4.83 -22.30
N ILE A 110 1.85 -5.48 -22.71
CA ILE A 110 2.67 -5.06 -23.85
C ILE A 110 1.82 -5.02 -25.14
N GLU A 111 0.97 -6.02 -25.39
CA GLU A 111 0.00 -6.04 -26.51
C GLU A 111 -0.89 -4.79 -26.55
N ARG A 112 -1.23 -4.22 -25.38
CA ARG A 112 -2.10 -3.06 -25.21
C ARG A 112 -1.37 -1.72 -25.12
N GLY A 113 -0.04 -1.72 -25.09
CA GLY A 113 0.76 -0.53 -24.78
C GLY A 113 0.64 -0.04 -23.33
N GLU A 114 0.24 -0.93 -22.41
CA GLU A 114 0.27 -0.69 -20.96
C GLU A 114 1.67 -0.96 -20.39
N GLU A 115 2.03 -0.30 -19.29
CA GLU A 115 3.25 -0.64 -18.53
C GLU A 115 3.18 -2.06 -17.96
N GLU A 116 4.30 -2.78 -17.91
CA GLU A 116 4.41 -4.16 -17.43
C GLU A 116 4.01 -4.28 -15.94
N ALA A 117 3.54 -5.45 -15.52
CA ALA A 117 2.98 -5.63 -14.17
C ALA A 117 4.06 -5.76 -13.08
N ILE A 118 3.63 -5.56 -11.84
CA ILE A 118 4.45 -5.77 -10.64
C ILE A 118 4.00 -7.05 -9.94
N PHE A 119 4.93 -7.95 -9.68
CA PHE A 119 4.66 -9.27 -9.10
C PHE A 119 5.11 -9.29 -7.65
N VAL A 120 4.20 -9.59 -6.72
CA VAL A 120 4.43 -9.62 -5.27
C VAL A 120 4.14 -11.01 -4.73
N TRP A 121 5.17 -11.72 -4.28
CA TRP A 121 5.05 -13.11 -3.86
C TRP A 121 5.52 -13.34 -2.43
N GLU A 122 4.77 -14.11 -1.65
CA GLU A 122 5.08 -14.49 -0.26
C GLU A 122 5.50 -15.96 -0.19
N ASN A 123 6.46 -16.28 0.70
CA ASN A 123 6.59 -17.65 1.18
C ASN A 123 7.23 -17.79 2.57
N VAL A 124 7.25 -19.01 3.09
CA VAL A 124 8.03 -19.35 4.29
C VAL A 124 9.54 -19.26 4.00
N PRO A 125 10.39 -18.84 4.95
CA PRO A 125 11.84 -18.71 4.71
C PRO A 125 12.56 -20.02 4.33
N GLY A 126 11.94 -21.18 4.57
CA GLY A 126 12.50 -22.50 4.21
C GLY A 126 12.76 -22.70 2.73
N VAL A 127 12.12 -21.92 1.84
CA VAL A 127 12.38 -21.95 0.39
C VAL A 127 13.81 -21.53 0.04
N LEU A 128 14.43 -20.66 0.85
CA LEU A 128 15.83 -20.25 0.72
C LEU A 128 16.82 -21.40 1.04
N THR A 129 16.31 -22.51 1.59
CA THR A 129 17.07 -23.69 2.02
C THR A 129 16.60 -25.00 1.35
N SER A 130 15.81 -24.92 0.27
CA SER A 130 15.34 -26.09 -0.48
C SER A 130 16.51 -26.91 -1.07
N HIS A 131 16.58 -28.21 -0.76
CA HIS A 131 17.67 -29.10 -1.22
C HIS A 131 17.78 -29.23 -2.75
N ASP A 132 16.70 -29.01 -3.49
CA ASP A 132 16.61 -29.08 -4.95
C ASP A 132 16.78 -27.72 -5.65
N ASN A 133 17.18 -26.68 -4.90
CA ASN A 133 17.33 -25.29 -5.38
C ASN A 133 16.06 -24.71 -6.05
N ALA A 134 14.85 -25.14 -5.65
CA ALA A 134 13.60 -24.67 -6.24
C ALA A 134 13.42 -23.14 -6.21
N PHE A 135 13.98 -22.42 -5.21
CA PHE A 135 13.99 -20.96 -5.22
C PHE A 135 14.85 -20.37 -6.36
N GLY A 136 15.99 -21.01 -6.69
CA GLY A 136 16.82 -20.64 -7.84
C GLY A 136 16.17 -20.89 -9.20
N PHE A 137 15.36 -21.96 -9.31
CA PHE A 137 14.50 -22.18 -10.48
C PHE A 137 13.36 -21.15 -10.59
N PHE A 138 12.74 -20.76 -9.46
CA PHE A 138 11.69 -19.74 -9.44
C PHE A 138 12.23 -18.35 -9.84
N LEU A 139 13.39 -17.96 -9.31
CA LEU A 139 14.06 -16.73 -9.72
C LEU A 139 14.46 -16.76 -11.20
N ALA A 140 14.96 -17.89 -11.70
CA ALA A 140 15.27 -18.05 -13.13
C ALA A 140 14.03 -17.84 -14.01
N GLY A 141 12.91 -18.51 -13.68
CA GLY A 141 11.66 -18.40 -14.43
C GLY A 141 11.09 -16.97 -14.45
N LEU A 142 11.12 -16.26 -13.32
CA LEU A 142 10.72 -14.84 -13.28
C LEU A 142 11.70 -13.92 -14.03
N ALA A 143 12.99 -14.24 -14.00
CA ALA A 143 14.06 -13.46 -14.63
C ALA A 143 14.08 -13.58 -16.16
N GLY A 144 13.48 -14.65 -16.72
CA GLY A 144 13.58 -15.01 -18.14
C GLY A 144 14.81 -15.86 -18.47
N GLU A 145 15.40 -16.51 -17.47
CA GLU A 145 16.62 -17.32 -17.62
C GLU A 145 16.33 -18.78 -17.98
N SER A 146 17.24 -19.38 -18.76
CA SER A 146 17.07 -20.74 -19.32
C SER A 146 17.52 -21.89 -18.40
N SER A 147 18.13 -21.57 -17.26
CA SER A 147 18.64 -22.51 -16.26
C SER A 147 18.49 -21.93 -14.85
N GLU A 148 18.48 -22.80 -13.85
CA GLU A 148 18.44 -22.41 -12.44
C GLU A 148 19.53 -21.40 -12.05
N LEU A 149 19.15 -20.39 -11.27
CA LEU A 149 20.14 -19.51 -10.64
C LEU A 149 20.73 -20.18 -9.41
N HIS A 150 21.99 -19.90 -9.11
CA HIS A 150 22.67 -20.40 -7.91
C HIS A 150 23.11 -19.22 -7.02
N PRO A 151 23.03 -19.37 -5.68
CA PRO A 151 23.50 -18.33 -4.77
C PRO A 151 25.04 -18.28 -4.77
N SER A 152 25.60 -17.08 -4.93
CA SER A 152 27.06 -16.86 -5.00
C SER A 152 27.84 -17.36 -3.78
N GLY A 153 27.22 -17.36 -2.59
CA GLY A 153 27.76 -17.91 -1.35
C GLY A 153 27.40 -19.38 -1.06
N GLY A 154 26.84 -20.12 -2.02
CA GLY A 154 26.41 -21.51 -1.85
C GLY A 154 25.13 -21.72 -1.01
N LYS A 155 24.55 -20.65 -0.45
CA LYS A 155 23.25 -20.63 0.21
C LYS A 155 22.53 -19.31 -0.08
N TRP A 156 21.21 -19.34 -0.27
CA TRP A 156 20.45 -18.12 -0.48
C TRP A 156 20.44 -17.25 0.77
N THR A 157 20.72 -15.96 0.57
CA THR A 157 20.73 -14.94 1.62
C THR A 157 19.31 -14.51 1.97
N HIS A 158 19.12 -13.99 3.19
CA HIS A 158 17.84 -13.43 3.66
C HIS A 158 17.37 -12.22 2.84
N SER A 159 18.22 -11.62 2.02
CA SER A 159 17.88 -10.63 1.01
C SER A 159 18.82 -10.71 -0.19
N GLY A 160 18.39 -10.20 -1.34
CA GLY A 160 19.21 -10.13 -2.55
C GLY A 160 18.40 -9.68 -3.77
N CYS A 161 19.07 -9.52 -4.91
CA CYS A 161 18.45 -9.14 -6.17
C CYS A 161 19.06 -9.87 -7.36
N VAL A 162 18.29 -9.93 -8.46
CA VAL A 162 18.65 -10.49 -9.77
C VAL A 162 18.15 -9.51 -10.83
N TYR A 163 18.99 -9.21 -11.81
CA TYR A 163 18.61 -8.41 -12.98
C TYR A 163 18.65 -9.34 -14.20
N GLY A 164 17.51 -9.96 -14.51
CA GLY A 164 17.37 -10.91 -15.60
C GLY A 164 17.06 -10.25 -16.94
N PRO A 165 17.12 -11.01 -18.05
CA PRO A 165 16.77 -10.52 -19.39
C PRO A 165 15.29 -10.09 -19.54
N GLN A 166 14.38 -10.62 -18.72
CA GLN A 166 12.96 -10.27 -18.74
C GLN A 166 12.53 -9.36 -17.57
N ARG A 167 13.04 -9.59 -16.35
CA ARG A 167 12.63 -8.84 -15.15
C ARG A 167 13.79 -8.54 -14.20
N ALA A 168 13.71 -7.38 -13.57
CA ALA A 168 14.40 -7.14 -12.30
C ALA A 168 13.62 -7.86 -11.18
N ILE A 169 14.36 -8.38 -10.19
CA ILE A 169 13.81 -9.09 -9.03
C ILE A 169 14.58 -8.67 -7.78
N ALA A 170 13.87 -8.45 -6.67
CA ALA A 170 14.44 -8.37 -5.34
C ALA A 170 13.70 -9.31 -4.39
N TRP A 171 14.38 -9.78 -3.34
CA TRP A 171 13.75 -10.50 -2.24
C TRP A 171 14.28 -10.05 -0.88
N ILE A 172 13.44 -10.18 0.15
CA ILE A 172 13.82 -9.96 1.56
C ILE A 172 12.99 -10.82 2.50
N VAL A 173 13.59 -11.29 3.59
CA VAL A 173 12.88 -11.90 4.72
C VAL A 173 12.52 -10.81 5.73
N LYS A 174 11.22 -10.52 5.85
CA LYS A 174 10.68 -9.65 6.92
C LYS A 174 10.05 -10.50 8.02
N ASP A 175 9.88 -9.92 9.20
CA ASP A 175 9.22 -10.52 10.35
C ASP A 175 8.10 -9.61 10.83
N ALA A 176 6.87 -10.11 10.88
CA ALA A 176 5.68 -9.29 11.14
C ALA A 176 5.72 -8.54 12.50
N GLN A 177 6.53 -8.99 13.47
CA GLN A 177 6.72 -8.32 14.77
C GLN A 177 7.19 -6.86 14.65
N TYR A 178 7.80 -6.46 13.52
CA TYR A 178 8.26 -5.10 13.26
C TYR A 178 7.24 -4.22 12.53
N PHE A 179 6.06 -4.75 12.20
CA PHE A 179 5.01 -4.09 11.40
C PHE A 179 3.71 -3.88 12.21
N GLY A 180 3.82 -3.80 13.55
CA GLY A 180 2.70 -3.43 14.43
C GLY A 180 1.87 -4.58 14.98
N VAL A 181 2.09 -5.83 14.56
CA VAL A 181 1.44 -7.02 15.15
C VAL A 181 2.31 -7.71 16.19
N ALA A 182 1.69 -8.34 17.19
CA ALA A 182 2.40 -9.02 18.28
C ALA A 182 2.84 -10.46 17.92
N GLN A 183 3.12 -10.75 16.65
CA GLN A 183 3.45 -12.09 16.17
C GLN A 183 4.84 -12.16 15.53
N ARG A 184 5.66 -13.13 15.95
CA ARG A 184 6.85 -13.55 15.19
C ARG A 184 6.41 -14.40 14.00
N ARG A 185 6.38 -13.78 12.81
CA ARG A 185 6.00 -14.43 11.55
C ARG A 185 7.01 -14.01 10.48
N LYS A 186 8.12 -14.75 10.40
CA LYS A 186 9.12 -14.58 9.34
C LYS A 186 8.60 -15.11 8.01
N ARG A 187 8.76 -14.32 6.95
CA ARG A 187 8.36 -14.63 5.57
C ARG A 187 9.34 -14.01 4.59
N VAL A 188 9.66 -14.74 3.52
CA VAL A 188 10.32 -14.16 2.35
C VAL A 188 9.27 -13.48 1.50
N PHE A 189 9.57 -12.28 1.03
CA PHE A 189 8.82 -11.55 0.03
C PHE A 189 9.71 -11.37 -1.19
N VAL A 190 9.16 -11.63 -2.37
CA VAL A 190 9.80 -11.39 -3.66
C VAL A 190 8.98 -10.32 -4.38
N VAL A 191 9.66 -9.30 -4.93
CA VAL A 191 9.07 -8.34 -5.86
C VAL A 191 9.81 -8.48 -7.18
N ALA A 192 9.07 -8.60 -8.29
CA ALA A 192 9.63 -8.65 -9.63
C ALA A 192 8.84 -7.76 -10.59
N SER A 193 9.48 -7.19 -11.60
CA SER A 193 8.81 -6.49 -12.70
C SER A 193 9.75 -6.30 -13.90
N ALA A 194 9.16 -6.19 -15.09
CA ALA A 194 9.82 -5.68 -16.29
C ALA A 194 9.71 -4.14 -16.43
N ARG A 195 8.85 -3.48 -15.62
CA ARG A 195 8.44 -2.09 -15.81
C ARG A 195 9.62 -1.13 -15.86
N LYS A 196 9.76 -0.43 -16.98
CA LYS A 196 10.85 0.52 -17.21
C LYS A 196 10.90 1.62 -16.14
N GLY A 197 12.02 1.72 -15.45
CA GLY A 197 12.25 2.74 -14.41
C GLY A 197 11.69 2.39 -13.02
N PHE A 198 11.11 1.20 -12.85
CA PHE A 198 10.73 0.65 -11.55
C PHE A 198 11.82 -0.31 -11.05
N ASP A 199 12.20 -0.19 -9.78
CA ASP A 199 13.24 -1.00 -9.15
C ASP A 199 12.67 -1.78 -7.96
N PRO A 200 12.50 -3.11 -8.06
CA PRO A 200 12.08 -3.95 -6.94
C PRO A 200 12.95 -3.83 -5.68
N GLY A 201 14.23 -3.50 -5.82
CA GLY A 201 15.13 -3.23 -4.71
C GLY A 201 14.72 -1.99 -3.91
N GLN A 202 14.25 -0.94 -4.59
CA GLN A 202 13.70 0.24 -3.92
C GLN A 202 12.40 -0.06 -3.17
N VAL A 203 11.60 -1.04 -3.60
CA VAL A 203 10.42 -1.46 -2.83
C VAL A 203 10.86 -2.13 -1.52
N LEU A 204 11.70 -3.16 -1.62
CA LEU A 204 11.97 -4.10 -0.53
C LEU A 204 13.14 -3.74 0.40
N PHE A 205 14.08 -2.90 -0.04
CA PHE A 205 15.26 -2.53 0.76
C PHE A 205 15.08 -1.15 1.41
N GLU A 206 15.33 -1.09 2.71
CA GLU A 206 15.46 0.17 3.45
C GLU A 206 16.85 0.75 3.21
N SER A 207 16.92 1.81 2.38
CA SER A 207 18.13 2.59 2.18
C SER A 207 18.33 3.58 3.35
N GLU A 208 18.75 3.08 4.52
CA GLU A 208 19.23 3.94 5.61
C GLU A 208 20.53 4.63 5.17
N GLY A 209 20.40 5.91 4.79
CA GLY A 209 21.48 6.62 4.11
C GLY A 209 21.19 8.10 3.89
N VAL A 210 21.00 8.86 4.96
CA VAL A 210 21.19 10.32 4.86
C VAL A 210 22.67 10.62 4.64
N ARG A 211 22.96 11.52 3.69
CA ARG A 211 24.32 11.94 3.38
C ARG A 211 24.90 12.66 4.61
N ARG A 212 25.88 12.02 5.29
CA ARG A 212 26.58 12.39 6.55
C ARG A 212 26.30 11.51 7.79
N ASP A 213 25.70 10.33 7.64
CA ASP A 213 25.88 9.34 8.71
C ASP A 213 27.36 9.04 8.92
N THR A 214 27.82 9.15 10.17
CA THR A 214 29.22 8.98 10.57
C THR A 214 29.30 7.69 11.38
N PRO A 215 30.24 6.77 11.11
CA PRO A 215 30.30 5.50 11.82
C PRO A 215 30.40 5.75 13.34
N PRO A 216 29.71 4.94 14.17
CA PRO A 216 29.62 5.17 15.61
C PRO A 216 31.01 5.20 16.23
N SER A 217 31.37 6.34 16.84
CA SER A 217 32.72 6.63 17.38
C SER A 217 33.00 5.95 18.72
N ARG A 218 32.41 4.78 18.96
CA ARG A 218 32.55 3.98 20.18
C ARG A 218 32.62 2.51 19.78
N GLU A 219 33.64 1.82 20.28
CA GLU A 219 33.74 0.36 20.14
C GLU A 219 32.52 -0.33 20.78
N PRO A 220 32.04 -1.46 20.23
CA PRO A 220 30.98 -2.24 20.84
C PRO A 220 31.47 -2.80 22.18
N GLN A 221 31.01 -2.20 23.28
CA GLN A 221 31.35 -2.65 24.62
C GLN A 221 30.92 -4.11 24.81
N THR A 222 31.84 -4.92 25.35
CA THR A 222 31.62 -6.35 25.57
C THR A 222 30.39 -6.57 26.44
N ALA A 223 29.37 -7.24 25.90
CA ALA A 223 28.19 -7.58 26.67
C ALA A 223 28.59 -8.42 27.89
N VAL A 224 28.20 -7.96 29.09
CA VAL A 224 28.47 -8.68 30.35
C VAL A 224 27.52 -9.88 30.45
N ALA A 225 27.81 -10.92 29.69
CA ALA A 225 27.19 -12.23 29.77
C ALA A 225 27.62 -12.93 31.07
N GLY A 226 27.04 -12.49 32.19
CA GLY A 226 27.64 -12.71 33.50
C GLY A 226 26.71 -12.75 34.70
N LEU A 227 25.44 -13.20 34.56
CA LEU A 227 24.61 -13.67 35.70
C LEU A 227 23.32 -14.41 35.29
N THR A 228 23.43 -15.53 34.56
CA THR A 228 22.34 -16.53 34.38
C THR A 228 22.85 -17.97 34.47
N ALA A 229 23.90 -18.20 35.28
CA ALA A 229 24.56 -19.49 35.49
C ALA A 229 24.57 -19.91 36.97
N ARG A 230 23.38 -19.90 37.60
CA ARG A 230 22.93 -20.67 38.78
C ARG A 230 21.49 -20.26 39.13
N GLY A 231 20.68 -21.23 39.58
CA GLY A 231 19.27 -21.02 39.97
C GLY A 231 19.07 -20.74 41.47
N VAL A 232 17.81 -20.67 41.91
CA VAL A 232 17.34 -20.38 43.28
C VAL A 232 16.11 -21.25 43.60
N GLY A 233 15.77 -21.54 44.86
CA GLY A 233 14.55 -22.28 45.23
C GLY A 233 14.16 -22.22 46.74
N THR A 234 12.98 -22.79 47.09
CA THR A 234 12.40 -23.11 48.43
C THR A 234 12.12 -21.94 49.42
N CYS A 235 10.96 -21.76 50.09
CA CYS A 235 9.57 -22.34 50.09
C CYS A 235 8.55 -21.13 50.20
N GLY A 236 7.28 -21.11 50.65
CA GLY A 236 6.31 -22.00 51.37
C GLY A 236 5.95 -21.46 52.79
N ALA A 237 4.75 -21.65 53.37
CA ALA A 237 3.50 -22.32 52.94
C ALA A 237 2.30 -21.97 53.90
N ASP A 238 1.09 -22.48 53.60
CA ASP A 238 -0.19 -22.49 54.37
C ASP A 238 -0.87 -21.09 54.60
N ASP A 239 -2.13 -20.88 55.07
CA ASP A 239 -3.19 -21.73 55.68
C ASP A 239 -4.68 -21.33 55.34
N ASN A 240 -5.70 -22.18 55.60
CA ASN A 240 -7.01 -22.14 54.88
C ASN A 240 -8.18 -21.46 55.61
N GLN A 241 -9.26 -21.22 54.83
CA GLN A 241 -10.69 -21.52 55.09
C GLN A 241 -11.68 -20.42 54.60
N ALA A 242 -11.93 -20.28 53.30
CA ALA A 242 -13.25 -19.77 52.92
C ALA A 242 -14.28 -20.82 53.41
N GLN A 243 -15.06 -20.55 54.48
CA GLN A 243 -15.93 -21.58 55.07
C GLN A 243 -17.26 -21.07 55.65
N ALA A 244 -17.96 -20.22 54.89
CA ALA A 244 -19.40 -19.95 55.08
C ALA A 244 -20.23 -20.07 53.78
N GLY A 245 -19.69 -20.71 52.74
CA GLY A 245 -20.46 -21.26 51.62
C GLY A 245 -21.13 -20.28 50.64
N HIS A 246 -20.98 -18.97 50.80
CA HIS A 246 -21.58 -17.97 49.91
C HIS A 246 -20.55 -17.24 49.06
N ILE A 247 -20.46 -17.60 47.78
CA ILE A 247 -19.83 -16.77 46.76
C ILE A 247 -20.73 -15.56 46.52
N ILE A 248 -20.29 -14.38 46.94
CA ILE A 248 -20.83 -13.10 46.49
C ILE A 248 -19.79 -12.49 45.55
N ALA A 249 -19.93 -12.77 44.26
CA ALA A 249 -19.10 -12.17 43.21
C ALA A 249 -19.61 -10.76 42.87
N GLU A 250 -19.40 -9.80 43.78
CA GLU A 250 -19.78 -8.41 43.52
C GLU A 250 -18.76 -7.73 42.60
N CYS A 251 -19.21 -7.38 41.40
CA CYS A 251 -18.35 -6.80 40.37
C CYS A 251 -18.27 -5.28 40.56
N ALA A 252 -17.22 -4.81 41.23
CA ALA A 252 -16.97 -3.40 41.58
C ALA A 252 -16.60 -2.51 40.36
N ASN A 253 -17.44 -2.50 39.33
CA ASN A 253 -17.34 -1.60 38.18
C ASN A 253 -17.77 -0.17 38.54
N GLY A 254 -16.98 0.52 39.37
CA GLY A 254 -17.25 1.90 39.79
C GLY A 254 -16.01 2.66 40.26
N ASN A 255 -15.85 3.90 39.80
CA ASN A 255 -14.67 4.73 40.08
C ASN A 255 -14.59 5.31 41.53
N ILE A 256 -15.39 4.85 42.50
CA ILE A 256 -15.42 5.38 43.87
C ILE A 256 -15.78 4.30 44.91
N SER A 257 -14.86 3.97 45.82
CA SER A 257 -15.04 3.94 47.29
C SER A 257 -13.72 3.54 47.98
N HIS A 258 -13.36 3.93 49.22
CA HIS A 258 -13.90 4.98 50.11
C HIS A 258 -12.79 6.01 50.40
N THR A 259 -13.17 7.27 50.67
CA THR A 259 -12.23 8.28 51.21
C THR A 259 -12.30 8.36 52.73
N LEU A 260 -11.12 8.50 53.36
CA LEU A 260 -11.00 8.90 54.76
C LEU A 260 -11.75 10.22 55.01
N LYS A 261 -12.62 10.24 56.03
CA LYS A 261 -13.21 11.47 56.57
C LYS A 261 -12.47 11.90 57.84
N ALA A 262 -12.60 13.18 58.17
CA ALA A 262 -11.77 13.84 59.20
C ALA A 262 -12.13 13.52 60.66
N GLU A 263 -13.04 12.57 60.92
CA GLU A 263 -13.34 12.06 62.26
C GLU A 263 -13.06 10.56 62.26
N GLY A 264 -12.15 10.13 63.15
CA GLY A 264 -11.54 8.81 63.07
C GLY A 264 -12.43 7.69 63.56
N PHE A 265 -12.87 6.84 62.63
CA PHE A 265 -13.37 5.49 62.89
C PHE A 265 -12.95 4.55 61.76
N ASP A 266 -12.83 3.25 62.04
CA ASP A 266 -12.30 2.25 61.12
C ASP A 266 -13.39 1.56 60.27
N GLY A 267 -12.95 0.96 59.16
CA GLY A 267 -13.81 0.46 58.08
C GLY A 267 -14.48 -0.88 58.37
N SER A 268 -15.28 -0.97 59.42
CA SER A 268 -16.14 -2.12 59.72
C SER A 268 -17.63 -1.76 59.52
N GLU A 269 -18.39 -2.64 58.87
CA GLU A 269 -19.79 -2.37 58.49
C GLU A 269 -20.74 -2.31 59.72
N ASP A 270 -20.31 -2.86 60.86
CA ASP A 270 -20.99 -2.83 62.15
C ASP A 270 -20.47 -1.74 63.12
N GLY A 271 -19.37 -1.05 62.78
CA GLY A 271 -18.71 -0.08 63.64
C GLY A 271 -18.02 -0.66 64.87
N SER A 272 -17.60 -1.94 64.86
CA SER A 272 -16.92 -2.59 65.99
C SER A 272 -15.40 -2.62 65.92
N GLY A 273 -14.81 -2.24 64.78
CA GLY A 273 -13.38 -2.36 64.50
C GLY A 273 -12.91 -3.80 64.30
N ARG A 274 -13.83 -4.72 63.94
CA ARG A 274 -13.56 -6.17 63.82
C ARG A 274 -14.09 -6.81 62.53
N GLY A 275 -14.21 -6.05 61.45
CA GLY A 275 -14.36 -6.62 60.12
C GLY A 275 -13.08 -7.36 59.70
N ILE A 276 -13.21 -8.57 59.13
CA ILE A 276 -12.09 -9.23 58.45
C ILE A 276 -11.81 -8.41 57.17
N PRO A 277 -10.57 -7.96 56.91
CA PRO A 277 -10.26 -7.19 55.71
C PRO A 277 -10.46 -8.03 54.45
N VAL A 278 -10.91 -7.40 53.36
CA VAL A 278 -10.97 -8.05 52.05
C VAL A 278 -9.54 -8.30 51.55
N ILE A 279 -9.10 -9.55 51.58
CA ILE A 279 -7.74 -9.91 51.16
C ILE A 279 -7.71 -10.06 49.64
N ALA A 280 -6.84 -9.27 49.01
CA ALA A 280 -6.62 -9.23 47.57
C ALA A 280 -5.36 -10.02 47.19
N PHE A 281 -5.46 -10.81 46.12
CA PHE A 281 -4.39 -11.66 45.58
C PHE A 281 -4.28 -11.52 44.06
N GLY A 282 -3.11 -11.84 43.49
CA GLY A 282 -2.87 -11.76 42.05
C GLY A 282 -2.60 -10.34 41.53
N GLY A 283 -2.10 -10.26 40.30
CA GLY A 283 -1.54 -9.05 39.71
C GLY A 283 -0.04 -8.96 39.96
N GLY A 284 0.76 -9.23 38.93
CA GLY A 284 2.21 -9.44 39.03
C GLY A 284 2.61 -10.85 39.47
N ASN A 285 1.68 -11.81 39.52
CA ASN A 285 1.91 -13.22 39.91
C ASN A 285 2.45 -13.38 41.35
N THR A 286 1.94 -12.55 42.27
CA THR A 286 2.38 -12.43 43.68
C THR A 286 1.77 -13.49 44.58
N GLY A 287 2.62 -14.29 45.25
CA GLY A 287 2.20 -15.23 46.29
C GLY A 287 2.06 -14.57 47.65
N GLY A 288 0.95 -13.88 47.90
CA GLY A 288 0.64 -13.20 49.16
C GLY A 288 -0.46 -12.14 49.00
N ASN A 289 -0.87 -11.51 50.10
CA ASN A 289 -1.81 -10.39 50.07
C ASN A 289 -1.18 -9.15 49.41
N ILE A 290 -1.99 -8.33 48.74
CA ILE A 290 -1.56 -7.04 48.16
C ILE A 290 -2.44 -5.88 48.61
N ASP A 291 -1.80 -4.81 49.10
CA ASP A 291 -2.49 -3.61 49.59
C ASP A 291 -2.79 -2.58 48.47
N VAL A 292 -2.25 -2.81 47.26
CA VAL A 292 -2.40 -1.94 46.09
C VAL A 292 -2.51 -2.81 44.83
N ALA A 293 -3.57 -2.62 44.04
CA ALA A 293 -3.78 -3.33 42.79
C ALA A 293 -2.70 -2.98 41.74
N ALA A 294 -2.33 -3.95 40.91
CA ALA A 294 -1.34 -3.76 39.86
C ALA A 294 -1.82 -2.77 38.78
N CYS A 295 -0.91 -1.95 38.24
CA CYS A 295 -1.24 -1.03 37.16
C CYS A 295 -1.73 -1.79 35.91
N LEU A 296 -2.88 -1.38 35.36
CA LEU A 296 -3.41 -1.87 34.09
C LEU A 296 -2.33 -1.83 33.00
N THR A 297 -1.85 -3.01 32.60
CA THR A 297 -0.83 -3.11 31.56
C THR A 297 -1.44 -2.74 30.20
N ALA A 298 -0.66 -2.07 29.34
CA ALA A 298 -1.18 -1.45 28.12
C ALA A 298 -1.62 -2.43 27.00
N LYS A 299 -1.82 -3.73 27.30
CA LYS A 299 -2.26 -4.77 26.36
C LYS A 299 -3.19 -5.82 26.98
N GLY A 300 -4.44 -5.41 27.23
CA GLY A 300 -5.60 -6.29 27.37
C GLY A 300 -5.85 -6.84 28.78
N GLN A 301 -7.13 -7.05 29.09
CA GLN A 301 -7.54 -7.86 30.25
C GLN A 301 -7.12 -9.31 30.06
N ARG A 302 -6.75 -9.96 31.15
CA ARG A 302 -6.12 -11.28 31.19
C ARG A 302 -6.60 -11.90 32.50
N ILE A 303 -7.67 -12.69 32.44
CA ILE A 303 -8.24 -13.37 33.62
C ILE A 303 -7.30 -14.51 34.04
N ASP A 304 -6.15 -14.13 34.58
CA ASP A 304 -5.06 -14.94 35.09
C ASP A 304 -4.37 -14.21 36.25
N PHE A 305 -3.63 -14.96 37.06
CA PHE A 305 -2.99 -14.49 38.30
C PHE A 305 -1.80 -13.54 38.06
N GLU A 306 -1.33 -13.42 36.80
CA GLU A 306 -0.29 -12.45 36.42
C GLU A 306 -0.87 -11.03 36.27
N VAL A 307 -2.18 -10.85 36.05
CA VAL A 307 -2.75 -9.53 35.69
C VAL A 307 -3.99 -9.09 36.47
N GLU A 308 -5.01 -9.92 36.71
CA GLU A 308 -6.15 -9.45 37.53
C GLU A 308 -5.84 -9.54 39.04
N THR A 309 -6.44 -8.64 39.81
CA THR A 309 -6.51 -8.72 41.27
C THR A 309 -7.84 -9.37 41.67
N PHE A 310 -7.77 -10.48 42.39
CA PHE A 310 -8.93 -11.22 42.90
C PHE A 310 -9.11 -10.98 44.39
N ALA A 311 -10.31 -10.58 44.81
CA ALA A 311 -10.70 -10.48 46.20
C ALA A 311 -11.31 -11.80 46.68
N VAL A 312 -10.76 -12.41 47.73
CA VAL A 312 -11.32 -13.64 48.32
C VAL A 312 -12.08 -13.30 49.60
N HIS A 313 -13.40 -13.30 49.51
CA HIS A 313 -14.26 -13.27 50.70
C HIS A 313 -14.39 -14.68 51.27
N GLY A 314 -13.71 -14.91 52.40
CA GLY A 314 -13.89 -16.05 53.28
C GLY A 314 -14.29 -15.60 54.69
N THR A 315 -14.77 -16.54 55.52
CA THR A 315 -14.98 -16.32 56.96
C THR A 315 -13.79 -16.76 57.83
N GLN A 316 -12.78 -17.38 57.20
CA GLN A 316 -11.45 -17.81 57.63
C GLN A 316 -10.54 -17.79 56.31
N ASP A 317 -9.35 -18.42 56.18
CA ASP A 317 -8.14 -17.73 55.59
C ASP A 317 -7.29 -18.25 54.33
N PRO A 318 -7.76 -19.12 53.38
CA PRO A 318 -7.09 -19.73 52.15
C PRO A 318 -5.69 -20.46 52.01
N ASP A 319 -5.70 -21.81 51.83
CA ASP A 319 -4.54 -22.78 51.69
C ASP A 319 -4.51 -23.57 50.35
N THR A 320 -3.40 -24.28 50.07
CA THR A 320 -3.17 -25.10 48.87
C THR A 320 -2.32 -26.37 49.10
N ASN A 321 -2.71 -27.50 48.49
CA ASN A 321 -1.89 -28.74 48.43
C ASN A 321 -1.85 -29.33 47.01
N HIS A 322 -0.77 -30.04 46.65
CA HIS A 322 -0.48 -30.47 45.27
C HIS A 322 -0.48 -31.99 45.03
N GLU A 323 -0.26 -32.85 46.06
CA GLU A 323 0.00 -34.28 45.84
C GLU A 323 -0.95 -35.25 46.56
N LEU A 324 -1.75 -34.78 47.54
CA LEU A 324 -2.70 -35.61 48.27
C LEU A 324 -4.08 -34.95 48.36
N ALA A 325 -5.13 -35.75 48.24
CA ALA A 325 -6.48 -35.31 48.62
C ALA A 325 -6.62 -35.30 50.16
N HIS A 326 -7.23 -34.26 50.72
CA HIS A 326 -7.43 -34.16 52.17
C HIS A 326 -8.34 -35.28 52.68
N ALA A 327 -7.80 -36.16 53.52
CA ALA A 327 -8.56 -37.24 54.14
C ALA A 327 -9.41 -36.70 55.30
N LEU A 328 -10.69 -36.38 55.01
CA LEU A 328 -11.71 -35.95 55.99
C LEU A 328 -11.25 -34.83 56.94
N GLY A 329 -11.31 -33.59 56.45
CA GLY A 329 -11.16 -32.39 57.28
C GLY A 329 -12.19 -32.35 58.42
N ARG A 330 -11.90 -31.55 59.45
CA ARG A 330 -12.69 -31.49 60.71
C ARG A 330 -14.18 -31.15 60.48
N ASN A 331 -14.54 -30.55 59.36
CA ASN A 331 -15.89 -30.11 59.01
C ASN A 331 -16.53 -30.96 57.89
N HIS A 332 -16.23 -32.27 57.86
CA HIS A 332 -16.90 -33.27 57.00
C HIS A 332 -16.74 -33.05 55.46
N GLY A 333 -15.70 -32.36 55.00
CA GLY A 333 -15.45 -32.18 53.56
C GLY A 333 -16.14 -30.96 52.94
N GLN A 334 -16.13 -29.81 53.65
CA GLN A 334 -16.62 -28.52 53.15
C GLN A 334 -15.53 -27.45 53.11
N GLU A 335 -14.27 -27.85 53.03
CA GLU A 335 -13.12 -26.96 52.81
C GLU A 335 -13.15 -26.39 51.38
N ASN A 336 -12.85 -25.09 51.21
CA ASN A 336 -12.69 -24.51 49.87
C ASN A 336 -11.27 -24.80 49.34
N ALA A 337 -11.18 -25.18 48.06
CA ALA A 337 -9.94 -25.62 47.43
C ALA A 337 -9.80 -25.08 46.01
N ILE A 338 -8.61 -24.55 45.67
CA ILE A 338 -8.28 -24.04 44.34
C ILE A 338 -7.40 -25.06 43.62
N SER A 339 -7.90 -25.63 42.52
CA SER A 339 -7.10 -26.52 41.66
C SER A 339 -6.44 -25.72 40.54
N SER A 340 -5.11 -25.65 40.54
CA SER A 340 -4.32 -24.99 39.50
C SER A 340 -3.51 -25.99 38.69
N GLY A 341 -4.03 -26.37 37.53
CA GLY A 341 -3.34 -27.20 36.53
C GLY A 341 -2.84 -26.36 35.36
N MET A 342 -1.72 -26.75 34.77
CA MET A 342 -1.07 -26.06 33.62
C MET A 342 -1.92 -26.19 32.34
N MET A 343 -2.96 -25.37 32.21
CA MET A 343 -3.84 -25.32 31.04
C MET A 343 -3.30 -24.37 29.98
N VAL A 344 -2.77 -24.92 28.88
CA VAL A 344 -2.42 -24.13 27.68
C VAL A 344 -3.72 -23.68 26.99
N ARG A 345 -4.21 -22.47 27.31
CA ARG A 345 -5.33 -21.89 26.57
C ARG A 345 -4.92 -21.71 25.10
N ARG A 346 -5.83 -22.06 24.18
CA ARG A 346 -5.67 -21.66 22.78
C ARG A 346 -6.03 -20.18 22.65
N LEU A 347 -5.38 -19.50 21.72
CA LEU A 347 -5.84 -18.20 21.27
C LEU A 347 -7.14 -18.38 20.50
N THR A 348 -8.11 -17.50 20.75
CA THR A 348 -9.38 -17.42 20.02
C THR A 348 -9.15 -17.04 18.55
N PRO A 349 -10.14 -17.21 17.64
CA PRO A 349 -9.96 -16.82 16.25
C PRO A 349 -9.73 -15.32 16.10
N VAL A 350 -10.35 -14.50 16.96
CA VAL A 350 -10.20 -13.02 16.95
C VAL A 350 -8.81 -12.60 17.44
N GLU A 351 -8.24 -13.27 18.44
CA GLU A 351 -6.83 -13.07 18.79
C GLU A 351 -5.90 -13.44 17.62
N CYS A 352 -6.20 -14.52 16.89
CA CYS A 352 -5.45 -14.92 15.70
C CYS A 352 -5.61 -13.94 14.52
N GLU A 353 -6.81 -13.41 14.27
CA GLU A 353 -7.10 -12.37 13.27
C GLU A 353 -6.25 -11.11 13.58
N ARG A 354 -6.29 -10.62 14.82
CA ARG A 354 -5.50 -9.49 15.31
C ARG A 354 -3.98 -9.71 15.19
N LEU A 355 -3.49 -10.93 15.46
CA LEU A 355 -2.06 -11.27 15.31
C LEU A 355 -1.56 -11.22 13.86
N GLN A 356 -2.45 -11.35 12.88
CA GLN A 356 -2.17 -11.17 11.46
C GLN A 356 -2.53 -9.77 10.94
N GLY A 357 -3.15 -8.93 11.78
CA GLY A 357 -3.58 -7.57 11.45
C GLY A 357 -4.89 -7.48 10.67
N PHE A 358 -5.72 -8.53 10.69
CA PHE A 358 -7.08 -8.47 10.17
C PHE A 358 -8.04 -7.73 11.14
N PRO A 359 -9.15 -7.17 10.64
CA PRO A 359 -10.27 -6.74 11.47
C PRO A 359 -10.81 -7.89 12.33
N ASP A 360 -11.38 -7.54 13.49
CA ASP A 360 -12.09 -8.49 14.34
C ASP A 360 -13.24 -9.15 13.56
N ASN A 361 -13.38 -10.46 13.68
CA ASN A 361 -14.42 -11.26 13.02
C ASN A 361 -14.33 -11.29 11.49
N HIS A 362 -13.18 -10.95 10.90
CA HIS A 362 -12.96 -11.04 9.44
C HIS A 362 -13.34 -12.42 8.87
N THR A 363 -13.05 -13.51 9.60
CA THR A 363 -13.39 -14.89 9.21
C THR A 363 -14.65 -15.46 9.89
N LEU A 364 -15.43 -14.64 10.60
CA LEU A 364 -16.73 -15.04 11.13
C LEU A 364 -17.78 -14.89 10.02
N ILE A 365 -18.10 -16.00 9.35
CA ILE A 365 -18.97 -16.05 8.17
C ILE A 365 -20.03 -17.15 8.29
N SER A 366 -21.17 -17.03 7.60
CA SER A 366 -22.13 -18.13 7.54
C SER A 366 -21.58 -19.29 6.70
N TRP A 367 -21.52 -20.50 7.26
CA TRP A 367 -20.74 -21.61 6.67
C TRP A 367 -21.44 -22.96 6.77
N ARG A 368 -21.59 -23.66 5.63
CA ARG A 368 -22.21 -25.00 5.51
C ARG A 368 -23.60 -25.11 6.18
N GLY A 369 -24.44 -24.09 6.01
CA GLY A 369 -25.79 -24.06 6.57
C GLY A 369 -25.87 -23.73 8.07
N LYS A 370 -24.77 -23.23 8.65
CA LYS A 370 -24.73 -22.59 9.97
C LYS A 370 -24.64 -21.08 9.81
N GLU A 371 -25.31 -20.35 10.70
CA GLU A 371 -25.18 -18.90 10.82
C GLU A 371 -23.76 -18.50 11.28
N ALA A 372 -23.35 -17.27 11.00
CA ALA A 372 -22.02 -16.76 11.34
C ALA A 372 -21.66 -16.93 12.83
N ALA A 373 -22.62 -16.79 13.74
CA ALA A 373 -22.44 -17.02 15.18
C ALA A 373 -22.07 -18.48 15.55
N GLU A 374 -22.37 -19.43 14.67
CA GLU A 374 -22.00 -20.85 14.80
C GLU A 374 -20.82 -21.26 13.88
N CYS A 375 -20.14 -20.29 13.25
CA CYS A 375 -19.02 -20.55 12.33
C CYS A 375 -17.91 -21.36 13.03
N PRO A 376 -17.55 -22.56 12.52
CA PRO A 376 -16.59 -23.42 13.20
C PRO A 376 -15.18 -22.85 13.20
N ASP A 377 -14.56 -22.86 14.37
CA ASP A 377 -13.20 -22.38 14.66
C ASP A 377 -12.10 -23.02 13.80
N GLY A 378 -12.21 -24.33 13.50
CA GLY A 378 -11.15 -25.08 12.79
C GLY A 378 -10.78 -24.49 11.42
N PRO A 379 -11.77 -24.31 10.51
CA PRO A 379 -11.57 -23.59 9.26
C PRO A 379 -11.02 -22.16 9.43
N ARG A 380 -11.50 -21.39 10.43
CA ARG A 380 -10.98 -20.05 10.75
C ARG A 380 -9.49 -20.09 11.05
N TYR A 381 -9.05 -20.91 12.03
CA TYR A 381 -7.62 -21.03 12.37
C TYR A 381 -6.75 -21.47 11.18
N ARG A 382 -7.22 -22.40 10.35
CA ARG A 382 -6.47 -22.84 9.15
C ARG A 382 -6.31 -21.71 8.15
N ALA A 383 -7.37 -20.95 7.88
CA ALA A 383 -7.33 -19.83 6.95
C ALA A 383 -6.46 -18.67 7.46
N ILE A 384 -6.61 -18.28 8.73
CA ILE A 384 -5.80 -17.24 9.38
C ILE A 384 -4.32 -17.67 9.43
N GLY A 385 -4.03 -18.93 9.75
CA GLY A 385 -2.67 -19.46 9.82
C GLY A 385 -1.95 -19.46 8.47
N ASN A 386 -2.67 -19.76 7.39
CA ASN A 386 -2.17 -19.76 6.02
C ASN A 386 -2.02 -18.35 5.42
N SER A 387 -2.80 -17.36 5.86
CA SER A 387 -2.80 -16.02 5.26
C SER A 387 -1.55 -15.18 5.56
N MET A 388 -1.36 -14.09 4.81
CA MET A 388 -0.26 -13.15 4.98
C MET A 388 -0.56 -12.15 6.12
N ALA A 389 0.48 -11.52 6.68
CA ALA A 389 0.29 -10.47 7.69
C ALA A 389 -0.06 -9.14 7.00
N VAL A 390 -1.29 -8.65 7.22
CA VAL A 390 -1.88 -7.46 6.58
C VAL A 390 -0.96 -6.24 6.65
N PRO A 391 -0.28 -5.89 7.78
CA PRO A 391 0.56 -4.70 7.82
C PRO A 391 1.85 -4.81 7.01
N VAL A 392 2.37 -6.04 6.79
CA VAL A 392 3.53 -6.27 5.92
C VAL A 392 3.11 -6.10 4.46
N MET A 393 1.94 -6.61 4.09
CA MET A 393 1.37 -6.37 2.76
C MET A 393 1.11 -4.88 2.53
N ARG A 394 0.59 -4.17 3.54
CA ARG A 394 0.36 -2.72 3.49
C ARG A 394 1.65 -1.96 3.24
N TRP A 395 2.71 -2.26 4.01
CA TRP A 395 4.04 -1.68 3.81
C TRP A 395 4.56 -1.92 2.38
N ILE A 396 4.41 -3.13 1.82
CA ILE A 396 4.78 -3.40 0.42
C ILE A 396 3.96 -2.54 -0.57
N GLY A 397 2.66 -2.38 -0.36
CA GLY A 397 1.79 -1.55 -1.22
C GLY A 397 2.13 -0.05 -1.15
N GLU A 398 2.43 0.45 0.03
CA GLU A 398 2.90 1.82 0.26
C GLU A 398 4.27 2.04 -0.41
N ARG A 399 5.21 1.09 -0.28
CA ARG A 399 6.51 1.12 -0.96
C ARG A 399 6.38 1.07 -2.48
N ILE A 400 5.55 0.18 -3.05
CA ILE A 400 5.26 0.14 -4.50
C ILE A 400 4.71 1.49 -4.97
N THR A 401 3.77 2.07 -4.22
CA THR A 401 3.17 3.38 -4.56
C THR A 401 4.20 4.51 -4.54
N ALA A 402 5.23 4.43 -3.68
CA ALA A 402 6.32 5.40 -3.59
C ALA A 402 7.47 5.17 -4.59
N THR A 403 7.71 3.92 -5.02
CA THR A 403 8.75 3.57 -6.02
C THR A 403 8.27 3.75 -7.46
N LEU A 404 6.96 3.66 -7.72
CA LEU A 404 6.41 4.04 -9.01
C LEU A 404 6.75 5.50 -9.33
N PRO A 405 7.18 5.81 -10.57
CA PRO A 405 7.27 7.20 -10.99
C PRO A 405 5.88 7.81 -10.80
N ALA A 406 5.82 8.94 -10.09
CA ALA A 406 4.54 9.59 -9.81
C ALA A 406 3.78 9.78 -11.12
N LYS A 407 2.63 9.10 -11.28
CA LYS A 407 1.67 9.44 -12.33
C LYS A 407 1.41 10.93 -12.17
N LYS A 408 1.91 11.74 -13.11
CA LYS A 408 1.66 13.18 -13.15
C LYS A 408 0.15 13.36 -13.18
N SER A 409 -0.44 13.61 -12.02
CA SER A 409 -1.82 14.02 -11.95
C SER A 409 -1.94 15.36 -12.68
N ALA A 410 -3.09 15.62 -13.28
CA ALA A 410 -3.38 16.87 -13.98
C ALA A 410 -3.57 18.06 -13.00
N SER A 411 -2.58 18.25 -12.13
CA SER A 411 -2.68 18.99 -10.87
C SER A 411 -1.39 19.71 -10.42
N ASP A 412 -0.44 19.97 -11.31
CA ASP A 412 0.57 21.05 -11.12
C ASP A 412 -0.13 22.43 -10.89
N TYR A 413 -1.44 22.48 -11.16
CA TYR A 413 -2.37 23.58 -10.85
C TYR A 413 -3.20 23.39 -9.57
N GLY A 414 -2.65 22.73 -8.54
CA GLY A 414 -3.30 22.45 -7.24
C GLY A 414 -3.82 23.66 -6.43
N GLY A 415 -3.61 24.89 -6.90
CA GLY A 415 -4.14 26.12 -6.30
C GLY A 415 -5.25 26.84 -7.10
N SER A 416 -5.73 26.29 -8.22
CA SER A 416 -6.78 26.95 -9.02
C SER A 416 -8.15 26.85 -8.38
N LYS A 417 -8.77 28.01 -8.09
CA LYS A 417 -10.17 28.16 -7.68
C LYS A 417 -11.16 28.06 -8.85
N THR A 418 -10.69 27.92 -10.09
CA THR A 418 -11.57 27.70 -11.25
C THR A 418 -12.21 26.32 -11.15
N PRO A 419 -13.55 26.21 -11.36
CA PRO A 419 -14.24 24.94 -11.48
C PRO A 419 -13.59 23.98 -12.49
N VAL A 420 -13.74 22.68 -12.26
CA VAL A 420 -12.98 21.64 -12.98
C VAL A 420 -13.33 21.65 -14.46
N GLU A 421 -14.62 21.74 -14.78
CA GLU A 421 -15.19 21.79 -16.13
C GLU A 421 -14.84 23.07 -16.90
N GLN A 422 -14.39 24.12 -16.20
CA GLN A 422 -13.96 25.39 -16.80
C GLN A 422 -12.43 25.54 -16.86
N ARG A 423 -11.67 24.65 -16.22
CA ARG A 423 -10.23 24.82 -15.98
C ARG A 423 -9.39 24.88 -17.25
N ASN A 424 -9.82 24.17 -18.29
CA ASN A 424 -9.06 24.00 -19.53
C ASN A 424 -9.66 24.75 -20.74
N LEU A 425 -10.81 25.43 -20.57
CA LEU A 425 -11.55 26.09 -21.66
C LEU A 425 -11.17 27.57 -21.90
N TRP A 426 -10.11 28.08 -21.24
CA TRP A 426 -9.70 29.48 -21.29
C TRP A 426 -9.11 29.88 -22.66
N GLN A 427 -9.75 30.81 -23.35
CA GLN A 427 -9.26 31.30 -24.65
C GLN A 427 -8.07 32.26 -24.48
N THR A 428 -7.12 32.15 -25.40
CA THR A 428 -5.99 33.08 -25.56
C THR A 428 -6.50 34.48 -25.96
N PRO A 429 -5.94 35.59 -25.43
CA PRO A 429 -6.36 36.94 -25.85
C PRO A 429 -6.17 37.14 -27.36
N ILE A 430 -7.25 37.51 -28.07
CA ILE A 430 -7.26 37.66 -29.54
C ILE A 430 -6.12 38.56 -30.06
N PRO A 431 -5.77 39.71 -29.44
CA PRO A 431 -4.63 40.51 -29.89
C PRO A 431 -3.25 39.82 -29.74
N LEU A 432 -3.08 38.91 -28.77
CA LEU A 432 -1.85 38.11 -28.68
C LEU A 432 -1.80 37.08 -29.82
N PHE A 433 -2.91 36.38 -30.07
CA PHE A 433 -3.00 35.42 -31.16
C PHE A 433 -2.77 36.08 -32.52
N VAL A 434 -3.42 37.21 -32.82
CA VAL A 434 -3.25 37.92 -34.10
C VAL A 434 -1.82 38.46 -34.29
N ALA A 435 -1.12 38.82 -33.21
CA ALA A 435 0.28 39.20 -33.28
C ALA A 435 1.20 38.03 -33.68
N LEU A 436 0.86 36.80 -33.26
CA LEU A 436 1.63 35.58 -33.55
C LEU A 436 1.21 34.94 -34.89
N ASP A 437 -0.07 35.02 -35.26
CA ASP A 437 -0.58 34.70 -36.61
C ASP A 437 0.19 35.47 -37.69
N ALA A 438 0.42 36.77 -37.46
CA ALA A 438 1.19 37.62 -38.38
C ALA A 438 2.68 37.29 -38.49
N GLU A 439 3.24 36.45 -37.60
CA GLU A 439 4.63 35.97 -37.66
C GLU A 439 4.72 34.52 -38.17
N PHE A 440 3.80 33.66 -37.74
CA PHE A 440 3.86 32.21 -37.95
C PHE A 440 2.86 31.66 -38.97
N CYS A 441 1.88 32.45 -39.42
CA CYS A 441 0.77 32.03 -40.29
C CYS A 441 0.04 30.80 -39.71
N LEU A 442 -0.68 31.00 -38.61
CA LEU A 442 -1.26 29.93 -37.79
C LEU A 442 -2.47 29.33 -38.51
N THR A 443 -2.40 28.05 -38.87
CA THR A 443 -3.38 27.39 -39.77
C THR A 443 -4.20 26.28 -39.12
N LEU A 444 -3.77 25.83 -37.93
CA LEU A 444 -4.45 24.85 -37.08
C LEU A 444 -4.44 25.36 -35.64
N ASP A 445 -5.54 25.19 -34.90
CA ASP A 445 -5.58 25.31 -33.44
C ASP A 445 -5.59 23.91 -32.83
N ALA A 446 -4.45 23.48 -32.29
CA ALA A 446 -4.21 22.07 -31.99
C ALA A 446 -4.84 21.60 -30.67
N ALA A 447 -5.50 22.45 -29.88
CA ALA A 447 -6.28 22.03 -28.73
C ALA A 447 -7.36 23.08 -28.39
N ALA A 448 -8.53 22.98 -29.00
CA ALA A 448 -9.61 23.95 -28.82
C ALA A 448 -11.01 23.32 -28.95
N SER A 449 -12.00 23.95 -28.30
CA SER A 449 -13.42 23.72 -28.55
C SER A 449 -13.95 24.69 -29.60
N ALA A 450 -15.17 24.45 -30.10
CA ALA A 450 -15.84 25.34 -31.04
C ALA A 450 -16.04 26.78 -30.50
N ASP A 451 -16.14 26.94 -29.17
CA ASP A 451 -16.34 28.23 -28.51
C ASP A 451 -15.04 29.00 -28.26
N ASN A 452 -13.87 28.35 -28.29
CA ASN A 452 -12.58 28.99 -28.01
C ASN A 452 -11.52 28.90 -29.12
N SER A 453 -11.74 28.14 -30.19
CA SER A 453 -10.83 28.04 -31.35
C SER A 453 -10.50 29.40 -31.98
N LEU A 454 -9.24 29.61 -32.33
CA LEU A 454 -8.75 30.84 -32.98
C LEU A 454 -8.33 30.65 -34.45
N CYS A 455 -8.21 29.41 -34.91
CA CYS A 455 -8.00 29.05 -36.32
C CYS A 455 -9.27 28.47 -36.95
N ASN A 456 -9.45 28.66 -38.26
CA ASN A 456 -10.56 28.06 -39.04
C ASN A 456 -10.58 26.52 -39.04
N ARG A 457 -9.49 25.89 -38.60
CA ARG A 457 -9.36 24.45 -38.37
C ARG A 457 -8.84 24.24 -36.96
N TYR A 458 -9.47 23.36 -36.21
CA TYR A 458 -9.08 23.04 -34.84
C TYR A 458 -9.32 21.56 -34.56
N ILE A 459 -8.57 21.01 -33.61
CA ILE A 459 -8.76 19.63 -33.13
C ILE A 459 -9.58 19.66 -31.84
N THR A 460 -10.73 18.98 -31.86
CA THR A 460 -11.69 18.96 -30.73
C THR A 460 -11.26 18.02 -29.60
N GLU A 461 -11.94 18.13 -28.46
CA GLU A 461 -11.71 17.25 -27.30
C GLU A 461 -12.01 15.77 -27.64
N GLU A 462 -13.05 15.50 -28.44
CA GLU A 462 -13.43 14.16 -28.90
C GLU A 462 -12.42 13.57 -29.88
N GLN A 463 -11.86 14.40 -30.77
CA GLN A 463 -10.80 13.99 -31.70
C GLN A 463 -9.48 13.71 -30.99
N ASN A 464 -9.22 14.39 -29.87
CA ASN A 464 -8.04 14.25 -29.02
C ASN A 464 -6.71 14.45 -29.78
N THR A 465 -6.13 15.63 -29.63
CA THR A 465 -4.89 16.04 -30.30
C THR A 465 -3.68 15.12 -30.06
N LEU A 466 -3.64 14.40 -28.93
CA LEU A 466 -2.54 13.48 -28.63
C LEU A 466 -2.55 12.25 -29.55
N ARG A 467 -3.72 11.90 -30.11
CA ARG A 467 -3.94 10.75 -31.01
C ARG A 467 -4.14 11.17 -32.48
N THR A 468 -4.70 12.36 -32.70
CA THR A 468 -4.98 12.90 -34.05
C THR A 468 -3.68 13.32 -34.76
N SER A 469 -3.53 12.95 -36.04
CA SER A 469 -2.46 13.46 -36.91
C SER A 469 -2.71 14.93 -37.24
N TRP A 470 -1.72 15.80 -36.99
CA TRP A 470 -1.86 17.23 -37.30
C TRP A 470 -1.73 17.52 -38.81
N ALA A 471 -1.05 16.64 -39.55
CA ALA A 471 -0.91 16.76 -41.01
C ALA A 471 -2.28 16.75 -41.72
N ASP A 472 -3.22 15.94 -41.22
CA ASP A 472 -4.56 15.76 -41.77
C ASP A 472 -5.38 17.08 -41.73
N PHE A 473 -5.01 18.00 -40.85
CA PHE A 473 -5.65 19.31 -40.67
C PHE A 473 -4.90 20.44 -41.39
N LEU A 474 -3.73 20.18 -41.99
CA LEU A 474 -2.92 21.18 -42.68
C LEU A 474 -2.97 21.00 -44.21
N VAL A 475 -2.94 22.11 -44.96
CA VAL A 475 -2.90 22.06 -46.44
C VAL A 475 -1.47 21.87 -46.96
N ALA A 476 -0.50 22.35 -46.18
CA ALA A 476 0.93 22.27 -46.43
C ALA A 476 1.68 22.36 -45.08
N PRO A 477 2.97 21.99 -45.01
CA PRO A 477 3.80 22.23 -43.83
C PRO A 477 3.72 23.70 -43.37
N GLY A 478 3.41 23.92 -42.09
CA GLY A 478 3.09 25.23 -41.52
C GLY A 478 3.04 25.16 -39.99
N TYR A 479 2.56 26.22 -39.34
CA TYR A 479 2.49 26.28 -37.87
C TYR A 479 1.08 26.03 -37.33
N ALA A 480 1.02 25.17 -36.31
CA ALA A 480 -0.11 25.01 -35.42
C ALA A 480 0.02 25.94 -34.19
N TRP A 481 -1.08 26.56 -33.80
CA TRP A 481 -1.24 27.19 -32.50
C TRP A 481 -1.55 26.13 -31.44
N LEU A 482 -1.06 26.30 -30.21
CA LEU A 482 -1.37 25.40 -29.11
C LEU A 482 -1.47 26.13 -27.77
N ASN A 483 -2.69 26.28 -27.26
CA ASN A 483 -3.00 26.71 -25.91
C ASN A 483 -3.51 25.49 -25.12
N PRO A 484 -2.61 24.64 -24.59
CA PRO A 484 -2.98 23.33 -24.08
C PRO A 484 -3.76 23.40 -22.75
N PRO A 485 -4.48 22.33 -22.39
CA PRO A 485 -5.02 22.12 -21.04
C PRO A 485 -3.96 22.33 -19.94
N TYR A 486 -3.99 23.48 -19.26
CA TYR A 486 -3.03 23.81 -18.18
C TYR A 486 -3.12 22.87 -16.97
N SER A 487 -4.12 21.98 -16.90
CA SER A 487 -4.11 20.87 -15.97
C SER A 487 -2.98 19.87 -16.24
N ASP A 488 -2.68 19.54 -17.50
CA ASP A 488 -1.60 18.61 -17.87
C ASP A 488 -0.92 19.01 -19.20
N ILE A 489 0.21 19.69 -19.08
CA ILE A 489 0.98 20.23 -20.21
C ILE A 489 1.92 19.17 -20.82
N THR A 490 2.28 18.11 -20.08
CA THR A 490 3.35 17.18 -20.50
C THR A 490 3.07 16.47 -21.83
N PRO A 491 1.89 15.84 -22.04
CA PRO A 491 1.63 15.13 -23.29
C PRO A 491 1.60 16.06 -24.51
N PHE A 492 1.23 17.32 -24.32
CA PHE A 492 1.17 18.33 -25.38
C PHE A 492 2.57 18.80 -25.78
N VAL A 493 3.52 18.89 -24.84
CA VAL A 493 4.96 19.08 -25.12
C VAL A 493 5.52 17.90 -25.92
N GLN A 494 5.21 16.67 -25.51
CA GLN A 494 5.64 15.46 -26.22
C GLN A 494 5.05 15.39 -27.65
N LYS A 495 3.77 15.78 -27.82
CA LYS A 495 3.09 15.84 -29.11
C LYS A 495 3.72 16.89 -30.04
N ALA A 496 3.94 18.13 -29.57
CA ALA A 496 4.62 19.17 -30.35
C ALA A 496 6.03 18.74 -30.81
N ALA A 497 6.79 18.12 -29.90
CA ALA A 497 8.12 17.57 -30.19
C ALA A 497 8.10 16.36 -31.15
N ALA A 498 6.97 15.66 -31.30
CA ALA A 498 6.78 14.62 -32.30
C ALA A 498 6.41 15.21 -33.67
N GLU A 499 5.43 16.12 -33.73
CA GLU A 499 4.97 16.73 -34.99
C GLU A 499 6.01 17.64 -35.65
N SER A 500 6.92 18.23 -34.85
CA SER A 500 8.13 18.91 -35.38
C SER A 500 8.98 18.01 -36.28
N LYS A 501 9.02 16.69 -36.02
CA LYS A 501 9.73 15.70 -36.86
C LYS A 501 8.99 15.41 -38.17
N ASN A 502 7.67 15.64 -38.19
CA ASN A 502 6.81 15.58 -39.37
C ASN A 502 6.82 16.90 -40.17
N GLN A 503 7.77 17.81 -39.88
CA GLN A 503 7.88 19.15 -40.46
C GLN A 503 6.67 20.07 -40.17
N ILE A 504 5.99 19.86 -39.03
CA ILE A 504 4.91 20.74 -38.57
C ILE A 504 5.44 21.65 -37.46
N GLY A 505 5.35 22.96 -37.67
CA GLY A 505 5.72 23.95 -36.66
C GLY A 505 4.68 24.01 -35.55
N THR A 506 5.10 24.35 -34.34
CA THR A 506 4.20 24.56 -33.18
C THR A 506 4.56 25.85 -32.48
N VAL A 507 3.56 26.68 -32.17
CA VAL A 507 3.67 27.82 -31.24
C VAL A 507 2.79 27.53 -30.03
N MET A 508 3.42 27.16 -28.91
CA MET A 508 2.73 26.76 -27.69
C MET A 508 2.76 27.86 -26.62
N LEU A 509 1.61 28.23 -26.06
CA LEU A 509 1.50 29.18 -24.95
C LEU A 509 1.37 28.42 -23.61
N VAL A 510 2.27 28.70 -22.66
CA VAL A 510 2.29 28.02 -21.35
C VAL A 510 2.63 29.00 -20.20
N PRO A 511 2.39 28.63 -18.92
CA PRO A 511 2.86 29.41 -17.79
C PRO A 511 4.39 29.56 -17.80
N ALA A 512 4.89 30.74 -17.39
CA ALA A 512 6.32 30.98 -17.23
C ALA A 512 6.86 30.31 -15.96
N ASP A 513 7.00 28.99 -16.00
CA ASP A 513 7.56 28.17 -14.92
C ASP A 513 8.69 27.30 -15.45
N THR A 514 9.89 27.50 -14.90
CA THR A 514 11.11 26.79 -15.31
C THR A 514 11.51 25.68 -14.34
N SER A 515 10.74 25.49 -13.25
CA SER A 515 11.02 24.50 -12.19
C SER A 515 10.39 23.13 -12.44
N VAL A 516 9.44 23.08 -13.38
CA VAL A 516 8.55 21.94 -13.65
C VAL A 516 9.07 20.99 -14.73
N GLY A 517 8.76 19.70 -14.60
CA GLY A 517 9.33 18.65 -15.44
C GLY A 517 9.02 18.79 -16.94
N TRP A 518 7.84 19.30 -17.31
CA TRP A 518 7.49 19.51 -18.72
C TRP A 518 8.32 20.62 -19.38
N PHE A 519 8.80 21.62 -18.63
CA PHE A 519 9.66 22.67 -19.17
C PHE A 519 11.03 22.13 -19.57
N ARG A 520 11.61 21.28 -18.71
CA ARG A 520 12.86 20.56 -19.02
C ARG A 520 12.72 19.73 -20.30
N GLU A 521 11.66 18.94 -20.39
CA GLU A 521 11.36 18.08 -21.54
C GLU A 521 11.12 18.90 -22.82
N ALA A 522 10.51 20.09 -22.70
CA ALA A 522 10.33 21.00 -23.82
C ALA A 522 11.67 21.54 -24.35
N ILE A 523 12.56 22.06 -23.49
CA ILE A 523 13.85 22.65 -23.93
C ILE A 523 14.83 21.60 -24.49
N GLU A 524 14.63 20.32 -24.17
CA GLU A 524 15.35 19.21 -24.81
C GLU A 524 15.01 19.05 -26.30
N THR A 525 13.92 19.65 -26.82
CA THR A 525 13.50 19.56 -28.24
C THR A 525 13.10 20.86 -28.94
N ALA A 526 12.58 21.87 -28.24
CA ALA A 526 12.06 23.11 -28.81
C ALA A 526 13.14 23.96 -29.51
N SER A 527 12.79 24.67 -30.57
CA SER A 527 13.72 25.55 -31.30
C SER A 527 14.01 26.84 -30.51
N GLU A 528 12.97 27.43 -29.91
CA GLU A 528 13.11 28.61 -29.05
C GLU A 528 12.07 28.66 -27.92
N VAL A 529 12.37 29.48 -26.91
CA VAL A 529 11.47 29.87 -25.82
C VAL A 529 11.49 31.39 -25.70
N ARG A 530 10.31 32.03 -25.79
CA ARG A 530 10.14 33.48 -25.62
C ARG A 530 9.39 33.77 -24.32
N PHE A 531 10.06 34.36 -23.34
CA PHE A 531 9.40 34.80 -22.10
C PHE A 531 8.61 36.08 -22.35
N ILE A 532 7.31 36.08 -22.01
CA ILE A 532 6.46 37.27 -22.11
C ILE A 532 6.69 38.14 -20.87
N VAL A 533 7.32 39.30 -21.08
CA VAL A 533 7.68 40.29 -20.04
C VAL A 533 6.72 41.50 -20.10
N GLY A 534 6.92 42.51 -19.25
CA GLY A 534 6.00 43.66 -19.14
C GLY A 534 4.72 43.40 -18.33
N GLY A 535 4.38 42.13 -18.06
CA GLY A 535 3.33 41.75 -17.11
C GLY A 535 2.62 40.45 -17.48
N ARG A 536 1.52 40.16 -16.77
CA ARG A 536 0.73 38.93 -16.99
C ARG A 536 -0.32 39.13 -18.08
N LEU A 537 -0.68 38.04 -18.76
CA LEU A 537 -1.79 37.97 -19.73
C LEU A 537 -3.14 37.82 -19.00
N ALA A 538 -4.18 38.43 -19.57
CA ALA A 538 -5.56 38.33 -19.10
C ALA A 538 -6.38 37.47 -20.07
N PHE A 539 -6.37 36.15 -19.84
CA PHE A 539 -7.10 35.16 -20.66
C PHE A 539 -8.61 35.40 -20.62
N ILE A 540 -9.32 35.02 -21.69
CA ILE A 540 -10.78 35.18 -21.77
C ILE A 540 -11.44 34.02 -21.02
N ASN A 541 -12.34 34.35 -20.08
CA ASN A 541 -13.06 33.35 -19.31
C ASN A 541 -14.22 32.73 -20.13
N PRO A 542 -14.34 31.40 -20.18
CA PRO A 542 -15.30 30.70 -21.06
C PRO A 542 -16.78 30.99 -20.73
N VAL A 543 -17.12 31.32 -19.48
CA VAL A 543 -18.51 31.55 -19.05
C VAL A 543 -18.95 33.00 -19.26
N SER A 544 -18.03 33.96 -19.13
CA SER A 544 -18.34 35.40 -19.16
C SER A 544 -17.88 36.14 -20.42
N GLY A 545 -17.11 35.50 -21.29
CA GLY A 545 -16.59 36.08 -22.54
C GLY A 545 -15.65 37.27 -22.34
N LYS A 546 -15.10 37.45 -21.13
CA LYS A 546 -14.33 38.64 -20.73
C LYS A 546 -12.89 38.30 -20.31
N PRO A 547 -11.90 39.19 -20.59
CA PRO A 547 -10.56 39.06 -20.05
C PRO A 547 -10.56 39.09 -18.52
N VAL A 548 -9.86 38.14 -17.88
CA VAL A 548 -9.71 38.10 -16.42
C VAL A 548 -8.28 38.40 -16.01
N SER A 549 -8.10 39.44 -15.20
CA SER A 549 -6.84 39.75 -14.54
C SER A 549 -6.65 38.91 -13.25
N GLY A 550 -5.41 38.80 -12.77
CA GLY A 550 -5.12 38.07 -11.52
C GLY A 550 -4.61 36.63 -11.68
N ASN A 551 -4.29 36.17 -12.89
CA ASN A 551 -3.40 35.01 -13.09
C ASN A 551 -2.17 35.12 -12.17
N ASN A 552 -1.75 34.04 -11.53
CA ASN A 552 -0.67 34.03 -10.53
C ASN A 552 0.74 33.83 -11.13
N LYS A 553 0.86 33.21 -12.32
CA LYS A 553 2.14 33.01 -13.03
C LYS A 553 2.29 33.98 -14.21
N GLY A 554 3.52 34.13 -14.71
CA GLY A 554 3.78 34.75 -16.01
C GLY A 554 3.41 33.80 -17.16
N SER A 555 3.76 34.16 -18.39
CA SER A 555 3.56 33.30 -19.58
C SER A 555 4.82 33.26 -20.44
N MET A 556 5.04 32.15 -21.14
CA MET A 556 6.07 32.02 -22.16
C MET A 556 5.48 31.35 -23.40
N LEU A 557 6.11 31.60 -24.55
CA LEU A 557 5.90 30.83 -25.77
C LEU A 557 7.02 29.79 -25.86
N ILE A 558 6.68 28.54 -26.19
CA ILE A 558 7.64 27.50 -26.55
C ILE A 558 7.36 27.11 -28.00
N ILE A 559 8.37 27.19 -28.85
CA ILE A 559 8.21 27.13 -30.30
C ILE A 559 9.10 26.03 -30.86
N TRP A 560 8.48 25.13 -31.62
CA TRP A 560 9.16 24.15 -32.46
C TRP A 560 9.02 24.61 -33.91
N HIS A 561 10.14 24.87 -34.57
CA HIS A 561 10.14 25.14 -36.01
C HIS A 561 10.04 23.81 -36.79
N PRO A 562 9.55 23.84 -38.05
CA PRO A 562 9.51 22.67 -38.95
C PRO A 562 10.88 22.35 -39.59
N TYR A 563 11.96 22.96 -39.10
CA TYR A 563 13.32 22.82 -39.61
C TYR A 563 14.33 22.57 -38.46
N PRO A 564 15.51 21.94 -38.73
CA PRO A 564 16.45 21.55 -37.69
C PRO A 564 16.96 22.72 -36.83
N ARG A 565 16.97 22.53 -35.50
CA ARG A 565 17.64 23.42 -34.55
C ARG A 565 19.09 22.99 -34.30
N THR A 566 19.94 23.90 -33.82
CA THR A 566 21.25 23.56 -33.24
C THR A 566 21.21 23.53 -31.70
N HIS A 567 20.40 24.38 -31.09
CA HIS A 567 20.13 24.48 -29.65
C HIS A 567 18.76 25.14 -29.41
N CYS A 568 18.25 25.12 -28.19
CA CYS A 568 17.10 25.95 -27.81
C CYS A 568 17.56 27.40 -27.60
N GLN A 569 16.99 28.36 -28.32
CA GLN A 569 17.23 29.77 -28.06
C GLN A 569 16.29 30.29 -26.96
N PHE A 570 16.76 31.27 -26.17
CA PHE A 570 15.95 31.90 -25.12
C PHE A 570 15.92 33.42 -25.35
N THR A 571 14.74 33.97 -25.47
CA THR A 571 14.51 35.40 -25.72
C THR A 571 13.40 35.95 -24.82
N THR A 572 13.21 37.27 -24.85
CA THR A 572 12.10 37.96 -24.18
C THR A 572 11.26 38.72 -25.20
N VAL A 573 9.98 38.91 -24.90
CA VAL A 573 9.07 39.71 -25.72
C VAL A 573 8.12 40.51 -24.82
N GLU A 574 7.98 41.81 -25.08
CA GLU A 574 7.14 42.69 -24.28
C GLU A 574 5.64 42.46 -24.55
N ARG A 575 4.89 42.14 -23.50
CA ARG A 575 3.43 41.87 -23.56
C ARG A 575 2.69 42.99 -24.29
N ASP A 576 2.95 44.23 -23.89
CA ASP A 576 2.18 45.37 -24.39
C ASP A 576 2.57 45.75 -25.82
N ALA A 577 3.79 45.39 -26.25
CA ALA A 577 4.19 45.50 -27.65
C ALA A 577 3.46 44.47 -28.53
N LEU A 578 3.37 43.21 -28.11
CA LEU A 578 2.59 42.17 -28.79
C LEU A 578 1.11 42.54 -28.87
N MET A 579 0.48 42.85 -27.73
CA MET A 579 -0.94 43.20 -27.65
C MET A 579 -1.25 44.43 -28.51
N SER A 580 -0.40 45.46 -28.50
CA SER A 580 -0.57 46.66 -29.33
C SER A 580 -0.26 46.43 -30.82
N PHE A 581 0.53 45.42 -31.18
CA PHE A 581 0.73 45.03 -32.58
C PHE A 581 -0.51 44.31 -33.12
N GLY A 582 -0.98 43.26 -32.44
CA GLY A 582 -2.19 42.54 -32.84
C GLY A 582 -3.44 43.42 -32.85
N ALA A 583 -3.62 44.30 -31.86
CA ALA A 583 -4.75 45.25 -31.84
C ALA A 583 -4.76 46.20 -33.07
N ARG A 584 -3.58 46.65 -33.54
CA ARG A 584 -3.46 47.45 -34.78
C ARG A 584 -3.76 46.63 -36.03
N LEU A 585 -3.44 45.33 -36.04
CA LEU A 585 -3.79 44.43 -37.14
C LEU A 585 -5.29 44.13 -37.18
N ILE A 586 -5.94 43.95 -36.03
CA ILE A 586 -7.41 43.79 -35.91
C ILE A 586 -8.10 45.06 -36.45
N ALA A 587 -7.78 46.24 -35.92
CA ALA A 587 -8.37 47.50 -36.37
C ALA A 587 -8.12 47.78 -37.88
N LYS A 588 -7.02 47.28 -38.44
CA LYS A 588 -6.76 47.35 -39.89
C LYS A 588 -7.57 46.35 -40.71
N ARG A 589 -7.85 45.15 -40.17
CA ARG A 589 -8.76 44.15 -40.78
C ARG A 589 -10.23 44.59 -40.69
N GLU A 590 -10.62 45.36 -39.68
CA GLU A 590 -11.98 45.89 -39.49
C GLU A 590 -12.28 47.16 -40.32
N ALA A 591 -11.25 47.87 -40.79
CA ALA A 591 -11.36 49.11 -41.56
C ALA A 591 -11.12 48.93 -43.08
N ALA A 592 -11.17 47.68 -43.58
CA ALA A 592 -10.86 47.29 -44.95
C ALA A 592 -11.97 46.41 -45.56
#